data_AF-A0A496THZ1-F1
#
_entry.id   AF-A0A496THZ1-F1
#
_cell.length_a   1.000
_cell.length_b   1.000
_cell.length_c   1.000
_cell.angle_alpha   90.00
_cell.angle_beta   90.00
_cell.angle_gamma   90.00
#
_symmetry.space_group_name_H-M   'P 1'
#
loop_
_entity.id
_entity.type
_entity.pdbx_description
1 polymer ?
#
loop_
_entity_poly.entity_id
_entity_poly.type
_entity_poly.pdbx_seq_one_letter_code
_entity_poly.pdbx_strand_id
1 'polypeptide(L)'
;MKRYRMVHMLFSHQMPQMDYLRHLVKRIRDLGANSLLLEYGDKFPFSRHPEIANPNAFDLDGLKDFVTYAESLGLEFIPLVQSLRR
;
A
#
# COMPACT_ATOMS: atom_id res chain seq x y z
N MET A 1 2.95 -24.64 6.07
CA MET A 1 2.92 -23.53 5.10
C MET A 1 2.12 -22.38 5.66
N LYS A 2 2.59 -21.13 5.51
CA LYS A 2 1.82 -19.93 5.86
C LYS A 2 0.62 -19.81 4.92
N ARG A 3 -0.59 -19.60 5.44
CA ARG A 3 -1.82 -19.42 4.64
C ARG A 3 -2.15 -17.94 4.56
N TYR A 4 -2.14 -17.37 3.36
CA TYR A 4 -2.50 -15.97 3.12
C TYR A 4 -4.02 -15.79 3.00
N ARG A 5 -4.53 -14.77 3.69
CA ARG A 5 -5.85 -14.18 3.52
C ARG A 5 -5.60 -12.71 3.22
N MET A 6 -5.36 -12.47 1.94
CA MET A 6 -4.77 -11.23 1.44
C MET A 6 -5.82 -10.31 0.88
N VAL A 7 -5.67 -9.01 1.13
CA VAL A 7 -6.37 -7.96 0.38
C VAL A 7 -5.38 -7.32 -0.58
N HIS A 8 -5.77 -7.23 -1.85
CA HIS A 8 -5.01 -6.51 -2.86
C HIS A 8 -5.57 -5.10 -3.01
N MET A 9 -4.74 -4.08 -2.75
CA MET A 9 -5.05 -2.67 -2.94
C MET A 9 -4.28 -2.12 -4.13
N LEU A 10 -5.01 -1.52 -5.08
CA LEU A 10 -4.50 -0.82 -6.25
C LEU A 10 -5.20 0.54 -6.35
N PHE A 11 -4.44 1.60 -6.63
CA PHE A 11 -4.97 2.95 -6.83
C PHE A 11 -4.69 3.40 -8.26
N SER A 12 -5.72 3.39 -9.11
CA SER A 12 -5.56 3.78 -10.51
C SER A 12 -5.54 5.30 -10.70
N HIS A 13 -6.64 5.99 -10.39
CA HIS A 13 -6.83 7.41 -10.74
C HIS A 13 -6.81 8.36 -9.55
N GLN A 14 -7.38 7.96 -8.40
CA GLN A 14 -7.49 8.80 -7.22
C GLN A 14 -6.78 8.13 -6.03
N MET A 15 -6.05 8.94 -5.27
CA MET A 15 -5.50 8.51 -3.99
C MET A 15 -6.49 8.78 -2.88
N PRO A 16 -6.88 7.75 -2.11
CA PRO A 16 -7.65 7.97 -0.89
C PRO A 16 -6.82 8.73 0.14
N GLN A 17 -7.51 9.44 1.02
CA GLN A 17 -6.88 10.06 2.18
C GLN A 17 -6.24 9.00 3.08
N MET A 18 -5.07 9.31 3.66
CA MET A 18 -4.33 8.37 4.52
C MET A 18 -5.16 7.89 5.73
N ASP A 19 -5.99 8.77 6.30
CA ASP A 19 -6.90 8.37 7.37
C ASP A 19 -7.90 7.32 6.91
N TYR A 20 -8.45 7.45 5.72
CA TYR A 20 -9.34 6.44 5.16
C TYR A 20 -8.61 5.10 4.98
N LEU A 21 -7.38 5.12 4.46
CA LEU A 21 -6.58 3.91 4.30
C LEU A 21 -6.32 3.22 5.65
N ARG A 22 -5.98 3.98 6.70
CA ARG A 22 -5.82 3.41 8.06
C ARG A 22 -7.11 2.74 8.56
N HIS A 23 -8.25 3.40 8.42
CA HIS A 23 -9.55 2.81 8.80
C HIS A 23 -9.87 1.55 7.99
N LEU A 24 -9.60 1.56 6.68
CA LEU A 24 -9.81 0.42 5.80
C LEU A 24 -8.93 -0.77 6.20
N VAL A 25 -7.63 -0.53 6.45
CA VAL A 25 -6.66 -1.55 6.87
C VAL A 25 -7.09 -2.20 8.18
N LYS A 26 -7.53 -1.40 9.16
CA LYS A 26 -8.09 -1.93 10.40
C LYS A 26 -9.31 -2.81 10.15
N ARG A 27 -10.24 -2.34 9.31
CA ARG A 27 -11.46 -3.08 8.98
C ARG A 27 -11.16 -4.42 8.30
N ILE A 28 -10.25 -4.48 7.33
CA ILE A 28 -9.92 -5.76 6.67
C ILE A 28 -9.24 -6.74 7.63
N ARG A 29 -8.44 -6.24 8.59
CA ARG A 29 -7.88 -7.06 9.66
C ARG A 29 -8.97 -7.61 10.56
N ASP A 30 -9.93 -6.79 10.96
CA ASP A 30 -11.09 -7.22 11.75
C ASP A 30 -11.95 -8.26 11.00
N LEU A 31 -11.98 -8.21 9.67
CA LEU A 31 -12.62 -9.21 8.80
C LEU A 31 -11.77 -10.48 8.59
N GLY A 32 -10.58 -10.56 9.20
CA GLY A 32 -9.74 -11.76 9.23
C GLY A 32 -8.58 -11.78 8.22
N ALA A 33 -8.33 -10.69 7.48
CA ALA A 33 -7.12 -10.59 6.65
C ALA A 33 -5.85 -10.73 7.50
N ASN A 34 -4.80 -11.31 6.93
CA ASN A 34 -3.48 -11.42 7.57
C ASN A 34 -2.34 -10.87 6.71
N SER A 35 -2.63 -10.40 5.50
CA SER A 35 -1.67 -9.74 4.63
C SER A 35 -2.33 -8.66 3.79
N LEU A 36 -1.54 -7.66 3.44
CA LEU A 36 -1.91 -6.53 2.60
C LEU A 36 -0.91 -6.44 1.44
N LEU A 37 -1.39 -6.69 0.22
CA LEU A 37 -0.64 -6.43 -1.00
C LEU A 37 -0.98 -5.03 -1.49
N LEU A 38 0.02 -4.15 -1.55
CA LEU A 38 -0.13 -2.80 -2.10
C LEU A 38 0.57 -2.73 -3.46
N GLU A 39 -0.22 -2.61 -4.52
CA GLU A 39 0.24 -2.31 -5.87
C GLU A 39 0.35 -0.81 -6.07
N TYR A 40 1.57 -0.35 -6.35
CA TYR A 40 1.87 1.08 -6.43
C TYR A 40 1.59 1.69 -7.81
N GLY A 41 1.82 0.95 -8.90
CA GLY A 41 1.81 1.55 -10.24
C GLY A 41 2.70 2.79 -10.31
N ASP A 42 2.14 3.93 -10.75
CA ASP A 42 2.81 5.23 -10.80
C ASP A 42 2.80 6.00 -9.46
N LYS A 43 2.26 5.41 -8.38
CA LYS A 43 2.15 6.04 -7.05
C LYS A 43 3.32 5.75 -6.12
N PHE A 44 4.31 4.97 -6.55
CA PHE A 44 5.49 4.71 -5.71
C PHE A 44 6.35 5.99 -5.58
N PRO A 45 6.82 6.35 -4.36
CA PRO A 45 7.62 7.54 -4.14
C PRO A 45 9.08 7.34 -4.59
N PHE A 46 9.32 7.38 -5.91
CA PHE A 46 10.67 7.26 -6.47
C PHE A 46 11.56 8.44 -6.07
N SER A 47 12.59 8.20 -5.26
CA SER A 47 13.52 9.26 -4.81
C SER A 47 14.59 9.61 -5.84
N ARG A 48 15.06 8.63 -6.62
CA ARG A 48 16.10 8.84 -7.66
C ARG A 48 15.56 9.36 -8.98
N HIS A 49 14.31 9.01 -9.30
CA HIS A 49 13.63 9.34 -10.56
C HIS A 49 12.20 9.84 -10.26
N PRO A 50 12.06 11.00 -9.60
CA PRO A 50 10.76 11.54 -9.20
C PRO A 50 9.83 11.83 -10.39
N GLU A 51 10.36 12.03 -11.59
CA GLU A 51 9.62 12.23 -12.83
C GLU A 51 8.75 11.02 -13.25
N ILE A 52 9.03 9.84 -12.70
CA ILE A 52 8.23 8.62 -12.91
C ILE A 52 6.99 8.62 -12.03
N ALA A 53 7.07 9.26 -10.86
CA ALA A 53 6.00 9.29 -9.88
C ALA A 53 4.89 10.24 -10.34
N ASN A 54 3.65 9.81 -10.16
CA ASN A 54 2.49 10.68 -10.34
C ASN A 54 2.56 11.87 -9.36
N PRO A 55 2.04 13.07 -9.71
CA PRO A 55 1.95 14.19 -8.77
C PRO A 55 1.18 13.85 -7.48
N ASN A 56 0.26 12.89 -7.55
CA ASN A 56 -0.48 12.36 -6.40
C ASN A 56 0.13 11.04 -5.90
N ALA A 57 1.43 10.78 -6.06
CA ALA A 57 2.07 9.61 -5.46
C ALA A 57 2.03 9.67 -3.92
N PHE A 58 2.36 8.56 -3.27
CA PHE A 58 2.51 8.57 -1.82
C PHE A 58 3.61 9.57 -1.39
N ASP A 59 3.39 10.25 -0.27
CA ASP A 59 4.51 10.83 0.48
C ASP A 59 5.32 9.70 1.13
N LEU A 60 6.66 9.80 1.10
CA LEU A 60 7.52 8.72 1.56
C LEU A 60 7.37 8.45 3.07
N ASP A 61 7.25 9.49 3.88
CA ASP A 61 7.12 9.34 5.32
C ASP A 61 5.70 8.90 5.69
N GLY A 62 4.68 9.45 5.04
CA GLY A 62 3.30 8.97 5.15
C GLY A 62 3.14 7.49 4.76
N LEU A 63 3.87 7.01 3.75
CA LEU A 63 3.88 5.60 3.37
C LEU A 63 4.55 4.73 4.43
N LYS A 64 5.71 5.13 4.97
CA LYS A 64 6.38 4.40 6.07
C LYS A 64 5.45 4.28 7.27
N ASP A 65 4.81 5.37 7.67
CA ASP A 65 3.86 5.40 8.78
C ASP A 65 2.69 4.45 8.54
N PHE A 66 2.17 4.40 7.32
CA PHE A 66 1.11 3.47 6.94
C PHE A 66 1.54 2.01 6.97
N VAL A 67 2.75 1.70 6.50
CA VAL A 67 3.32 0.35 6.56
C VAL A 67 3.48 -0.08 8.02
N THR A 68 4.11 0.76 8.85
CA THR A 68 4.27 0.49 10.28
C THR A 68 2.92 0.30 10.98
N TYR A 69 1.91 1.10 10.61
CA TYR A 69 0.55 0.92 11.12
C TYR A 69 -0.05 -0.44 10.73
N ALA A 70 0.03 -0.84 9.45
CA ALA A 70 -0.49 -2.12 8.99
C ALA A 70 0.21 -3.30 9.69
N GLU A 71 1.54 -3.25 9.82
CA GLU A 71 2.33 -4.27 10.51
C GLU A 71 1.99 -4.34 12.00
N SER A 72 1.75 -3.19 12.67
CA SER A 72 1.32 -3.14 14.07
C SER A 72 -0.02 -3.83 14.32
N LEU A 73 -0.87 -3.95 13.29
CA LEU A 73 -2.14 -4.69 13.33
C LEU A 73 -1.95 -6.21 13.09
N GLY A 74 -0.72 -6.66 12.89
CA GLY A 74 -0.38 -8.05 12.57
C GLY A 74 -0.60 -8.45 11.11
N LEU A 75 -0.74 -7.47 10.21
CA LEU A 75 -0.78 -7.73 8.77
C LEU A 75 0.64 -7.80 8.22
N GLU A 76 0.92 -8.80 7.40
CA GLU A 76 2.13 -8.80 6.57
C GLU A 76 1.94 -7.84 5.40
N PHE A 77 2.77 -6.80 5.33
CA PHE A 77 2.78 -5.85 4.23
C PHE A 77 3.62 -6.39 3.06
N ILE A 78 3.04 -6.42 1.86
CA ILE A 78 3.68 -6.93 0.65
C ILE A 78 3.67 -5.81 -0.40
N PRO A 79 4.83 -5.21 -0.73
CA PRO A 79 4.92 -4.19 -1.77
C PRO A 79 4.94 -4.82 -3.17
N LEU A 80 4.13 -4.29 -4.10
CA LEU A 80 4.19 -4.63 -5.52
C LEU A 80 4.53 -3.39 -6.34
N VAL A 81 5.79 -3.34 -6.80
CA VAL A 81 6.30 -2.31 -7.71
C VAL A 81 6.48 -2.93 -9.10
N GLN A 82 5.79 -2.36 -10.09
CA GLN A 82 5.85 -2.86 -11.46
C GLN A 82 7.21 -2.54 -12.09
N SER A 83 7.94 -3.57 -12.55
CA SER A 83 9.28 -3.43 -13.13
C SER A 83 9.32 -3.49 -14.66
N LEU A 84 8.22 -3.90 -15.31
CA LEU A 84 8.10 -4.03 -16.76
C LEU A 84 6.78 -3.44 -17.24
N ARG A 85 6.77 -2.76 -18.40
CA ARG A 85 5.52 -2.43 -19.10
C ARG A 85 5.12 -3.57 -20.02
N ARG A 86 3.81 -3.81 -20.13
CA ARG A 86 3.24 -4.54 -21.27
C ARG A 86 3.24 -3.66 -22.52
#